data_AF-A0A183LJJ9-F1
#
_entry.id   AF-A0A183LJJ9-F1
#
_cell.length_a   1.000
_cell.length_b   1.000
_cell.length_c   1.000
_cell.angle_alpha   90.00
_cell.angle_beta   90.00
_cell.angle_gamma   90.00
#
_symmetry.space_group_name_H-M   'P 1'
#
loop_
_entity.id
_entity.type
_entity.pdbx_description
1 polymer ?
#
loop_
_entity_poly.entity_id
_entity_poly.type
_entity_poly.pdbx_seq_one_letter_code
_entity_poly.pdbx_strand_id
1 'polypeptide(L)'
;MTPTCQEVLGRDKHDNKECISIETRDKIQKRKNKKIAINNSQTRTEKVRAQAEYSQANEQMGRSNRTDKQKYVEDLATKAERAATEGNINKLYETMKKLAAKCSKP
;
A
#
# COMPACT_ATOMS: atom_id res chain seq x y z
N MET A 1 -13.70 -30.57 -14.70
CA MET A 1 -13.14 -29.80 -13.57
C MET A 1 -12.86 -30.78 -12.45
N THR A 2 -11.63 -31.24 -12.31
CA THR A 2 -11.24 -32.30 -11.38
C THR A 2 -11.02 -31.69 -9.99
N PRO A 3 -11.78 -32.08 -8.94
CA PRO A 3 -11.72 -31.47 -7.61
C PRO A 3 -10.35 -31.68 -6.93
N THR A 4 -9.63 -32.72 -7.33
CA THR A 4 -8.33 -33.13 -6.76
C THR A 4 -7.21 -32.10 -6.96
N CYS A 5 -7.19 -31.37 -8.10
CA CYS A 5 -6.16 -30.36 -8.35
C CYS A 5 -6.28 -29.14 -7.43
N GLN A 6 -7.49 -28.85 -6.96
CA GLN A 6 -7.76 -27.72 -6.07
C GLN A 6 -7.39 -28.00 -4.61
N GLU A 7 -7.37 -29.28 -4.24
CA GLU A 7 -6.91 -29.77 -2.93
C GLU A 7 -5.38 -29.73 -2.82
N VAL A 8 -4.68 -30.11 -3.89
CA VAL A 8 -3.21 -30.15 -3.92
C VAL A 8 -2.57 -28.77 -4.05
N LEU A 9 -3.13 -27.89 -4.89
CA LEU A 9 -2.54 -26.57 -5.16
C LEU A 9 -3.04 -25.48 -4.22
N GLY A 10 -4.12 -25.74 -3.47
CA GLY A 10 -4.81 -24.73 -2.69
C GLY A 10 -5.44 -23.63 -3.56
N ARG A 11 -6.52 -23.00 -3.09
CA ARG A 11 -6.91 -21.70 -3.65
C ARG A 11 -6.00 -20.65 -3.02
N ASP A 12 -5.16 -20.02 -3.84
CA ASP A 12 -4.40 -18.84 -3.41
C ASP A 12 -5.41 -17.76 -3.03
N LYS A 13 -5.71 -17.67 -1.73
CA LYS A 13 -6.51 -16.59 -1.19
C LYS A 13 -5.61 -15.37 -1.27
N HIS A 14 -5.73 -14.66 -2.38
CA HIS A 14 -5.25 -13.29 -2.51
C HIS A 14 -6.10 -12.43 -1.56
N ASP A 15 -5.89 -12.60 -0.27
CA ASP A 15 -6.28 -11.61 0.70
C ASP A 15 -5.49 -10.38 0.31
N ASN A 16 -6.18 -9.44 -0.34
CA ASN A 16 -5.70 -8.12 -0.66
C ASN A 16 -5.38 -7.42 0.66
N LYS A 17 -4.21 -7.72 1.22
CA LYS A 17 -3.71 -7.02 2.38
C LYS A 17 -3.44 -5.61 1.89
N GLU A 18 -4.37 -4.71 2.22
CA GLU A 18 -4.31 -3.28 1.93
C GLU A 18 -2.97 -2.78 2.46
N CYS A 19 -2.00 -2.58 1.57
CA CYS A 19 -0.72 -1.97 1.91
C CYS A 19 -0.88 -0.48 2.24
N ILE A 20 -2.10 0.06 2.17
CA ILE A 20 -2.43 1.46 2.31
C ILE A 20 -3.26 1.59 3.58
N SER A 21 -2.77 2.37 4.54
CA SER A 21 -3.52 2.69 5.75
C SER A 21 -4.72 3.58 5.42
N ILE A 22 -5.73 3.55 6.31
CA ILE A 22 -6.89 4.46 6.26
C ILE A 22 -6.41 5.92 6.23
N GLU A 23 -5.38 6.25 7.02
CA GLU A 23 -4.79 7.59 7.06
C GLU A 23 -4.20 8.01 5.69
N THR A 24 -3.51 7.11 4.99
CA THR A 24 -3.00 7.38 3.64
C THR A 24 -4.15 7.55 2.64
N ARG A 25 -5.24 6.77 2.77
CA ARG A 25 -6.44 6.92 1.94
C ARG A 25 -7.10 8.28 2.13
N ASP A 26 -7.18 8.77 3.36
CA ASP A 26 -7.70 10.12 3.66
C ASP A 26 -6.82 11.20 3.06
N LYS A 27 -5.49 11.04 3.11
CA LYS A 27 -4.53 11.96 2.49
C LYS A 27 -4.67 12.00 0.97
N ILE A 28 -4.93 10.86 0.33
CA ILE A 28 -5.25 10.80 -1.11
C ILE A 28 -6.52 11.61 -1.42
N GLN A 29 -7.56 11.48 -0.61
CA GLN A 29 -8.79 12.24 -0.80
C GLN A 29 -8.56 13.76 -0.59
N LYS A 30 -7.81 14.15 0.44
CA LYS A 30 -7.43 15.55 0.68
C LYS A 30 -6.65 16.14 -0.50
N ARG A 31 -5.67 15.40 -1.04
CA ARG A 31 -4.94 15.81 -2.26
C ARG A 31 -5.87 16.02 -3.44
N LYS A 32 -6.82 15.10 -3.68
CA LYS A 32 -7.81 15.22 -4.77
C LYS A 32 -8.66 16.49 -4.61
N ASN A 33 -9.14 16.78 -3.41
CA ASN A 33 -9.92 17.99 -3.13
C ASN A 33 -9.11 19.27 -3.40
N LYS A 34 -7.83 19.31 -3.00
CA LYS A 34 -6.94 20.45 -3.31
C LYS A 34 -6.68 20.60 -4.81
N LYS A 35 -6.63 19.50 -5.56
CA LYS A 35 -6.54 19.55 -7.04
C LYS A 35 -7.79 20.19 -7.67
N ILE A 36 -8.98 19.88 -7.14
CA ILE A 36 -10.24 20.52 -7.56
C ILE A 36 -10.20 22.02 -7.25
N ALA A 37 -9.71 22.42 -6.07
CA ALA A 37 -9.58 23.84 -5.70
C ALA A 37 -8.68 24.64 -6.68
N ILE A 38 -7.59 24.04 -7.17
CA ILE A 38 -6.75 24.65 -8.21
C ILE A 38 -7.53 24.86 -9.50
N ASN A 39 -8.28 23.84 -9.93
CA ASN A 39 -9.04 23.90 -11.19
C ASN A 39 -10.17 24.93 -11.14
N ASN A 40 -10.77 25.12 -9.96
CA ASN A 40 -11.86 26.07 -9.75
C ASN A 40 -11.39 27.50 -9.42
N SER A 41 -10.07 27.74 -9.31
CA SER A 41 -9.53 29.05 -8.98
C SER A 41 -9.81 30.07 -10.09
N GLN A 42 -10.42 31.21 -9.74
CA GLN A 42 -10.82 32.24 -10.71
C GLN A 42 -9.73 33.29 -10.92
N THR A 43 -8.96 33.59 -9.87
CA THR A 43 -7.88 34.57 -9.93
C THR A 43 -6.50 33.90 -9.87
N ARG A 44 -5.46 34.60 -10.38
CA ARG A 44 -4.08 34.12 -10.32
C ARG A 44 -3.61 33.90 -8.88
N THR A 45 -4.00 34.79 -7.97
CA THR A 45 -3.64 34.72 -6.54
C THR A 45 -4.26 33.50 -5.85
N GLU A 46 -5.52 33.18 -6.11
CA GLU A 46 -6.15 31.95 -5.62
C GLU A 46 -5.46 30.71 -6.15
N LYS A 47 -5.16 30.68 -7.44
CA LYS A 47 -4.48 29.54 -8.07
C LYS A 47 -3.11 29.26 -7.45
N VAL A 48 -2.33 30.30 -7.19
CA VAL A 48 -1.01 30.18 -6.52
C VAL A 48 -1.16 29.62 -5.11
N ARG A 49 -2.13 30.12 -4.32
CA ARG A 49 -2.40 29.60 -2.97
C ARG A 49 -2.84 28.13 -3.01
N ALA A 50 -3.80 27.78 -3.85
CA ALA A 50 -4.29 26.42 -4.00
C ALA A 50 -3.19 25.45 -4.48
N GLN A 51 -2.26 25.93 -5.32
CA GLN A 51 -1.11 25.16 -5.79
C GLN A 51 -0.09 24.89 -4.68
N ALA A 52 0.16 25.85 -3.80
CA ALA A 52 0.99 25.64 -2.61
C ALA A 52 0.39 24.57 -1.68
N GLU A 53 -0.91 24.68 -1.39
CA GLU A 53 -1.62 23.70 -0.54
C GLU A 53 -1.64 22.29 -1.15
N TYR A 54 -1.85 22.18 -2.47
CA TYR A 54 -1.77 20.89 -3.16
C TYR A 54 -0.36 20.28 -3.08
N SER A 55 0.68 21.10 -3.22
CA SER A 55 2.07 20.62 -3.15
C SER A 55 2.38 20.04 -1.78
N GLN A 56 2.00 20.76 -0.72
CA GLN A 56 2.11 20.27 0.66
C GLN A 56 1.33 18.96 0.89
N ALA A 57 0.07 18.89 0.42
CA ALA A 57 -0.75 17.68 0.55
C ALA A 57 -0.17 16.50 -0.23
N ASN A 58 0.43 16.75 -1.41
CA ASN A 58 1.06 15.74 -2.23
C ASN A 58 2.32 15.17 -1.57
N GLU A 59 3.15 16.02 -0.97
CA GLU A 59 4.32 15.58 -0.20
C GLU A 59 3.92 14.73 1.01
N GLN A 60 2.93 15.17 1.78
CA GLN A 60 2.44 14.42 2.95
C GLN A 60 1.90 13.04 2.54
N MET A 61 1.14 12.97 1.45
CA MET A 61 0.64 11.72 0.89
C MET A 61 1.80 10.79 0.47
N GLY A 62 2.82 11.32 -0.21
CA GLY A 62 4.02 10.55 -0.60
C GLY A 62 4.78 9.99 0.61
N ARG A 63 4.96 10.79 1.67
CA ARG A 63 5.60 10.34 2.92
C ARG A 63 4.80 9.20 3.57
N SER A 64 3.48 9.35 3.68
CA SER A 64 2.63 8.30 4.26
C SER A 64 2.63 7.01 3.46
N ASN A 65 2.60 7.09 2.12
CA ASN A 65 2.71 5.90 1.27
C ASN A 65 4.04 5.15 1.48
N ARG A 66 5.16 5.89 1.62
CA ARG A 66 6.47 5.29 1.94
C ARG A 66 6.45 4.60 3.30
N THR A 67 5.90 5.24 4.33
CA THR A 67 5.81 4.68 5.68
C THR A 67 4.97 3.41 5.71
N ASP A 68 3.81 3.41 5.05
CA ASP A 68 2.93 2.23 5.01
C ASP A 68 3.61 1.05 4.31
N LYS A 69 4.34 1.32 3.22
CA LYS A 69 5.14 0.31 2.52
C LYS A 69 6.24 -0.26 3.42
N GLN A 70 6.96 0.59 4.16
CA GLN A 70 8.00 0.15 5.10
C GLN A 70 7.41 -0.75 6.20
N LYS A 71 6.33 -0.30 6.85
CA LYS A 71 5.63 -1.09 7.88
C LYS A 71 5.14 -2.44 7.36
N TYR A 72 4.64 -2.47 6.12
CA TYR A 72 4.19 -3.72 5.51
C TYR A 72 5.33 -4.71 5.27
N VAL A 73 6.48 -4.24 4.77
CA VAL A 73 7.66 -5.08 4.57
C VAL A 73 8.20 -5.58 5.92
N GLU A 74 8.24 -4.72 6.93
CA GLU A 74 8.67 -5.06 8.29
C GLU A 74 7.76 -6.11 8.95
N ASP A 75 6.43 -5.97 8.85
CA ASP A 75 5.46 -6.98 9.32
C ASP A 75 5.69 -8.35 8.66
N LEU A 76 6.00 -8.36 7.37
CA LEU A 76 6.32 -9.60 6.65
C LEU A 76 7.67 -10.19 7.08
N ALA A 77 8.69 -9.37 7.26
CA ALA A 77 10.01 -9.82 7.72
C ALA A 77 9.92 -10.46 9.11
N THR A 78 9.24 -9.79 10.06
CA THR A 78 9.01 -10.31 11.41
C THR A 78 8.23 -11.63 11.40
N LYS A 79 7.29 -11.80 10.44
CA LYS A 79 6.56 -13.06 10.27
C LYS A 79 7.42 -14.18 9.71
N ALA A 80 8.32 -13.87 8.78
CA ALA A 80 9.27 -14.81 8.23
C ALA A 80 10.24 -15.29 9.32
N GLU A 81 10.80 -14.38 10.11
CA GLU A 81 11.70 -14.71 11.22
C GLU A 81 11.04 -15.64 12.23
N ARG A 82 9.79 -15.34 12.63
CA ARG A 82 9.02 -16.20 13.54
C ARG A 82 8.75 -17.59 12.94
N ALA A 83 8.40 -17.66 11.66
CA ALA A 83 8.18 -18.95 11.01
C ALA A 83 9.46 -19.79 10.93
N ALA A 84 10.61 -19.16 10.74
CA ALA A 84 11.91 -19.82 10.76
C ALA A 84 12.26 -20.36 12.15
N THR A 85 12.05 -19.57 13.22
CA THR A 85 12.32 -20.02 14.60
C THR A 85 11.35 -21.12 15.06
N GLU A 86 10.11 -21.11 14.60
CA GLU A 86 9.12 -22.17 14.86
C GLU A 86 9.32 -23.42 13.98
N GLY A 87 10.25 -23.41 13.02
CA GLY A 87 10.46 -24.51 12.07
C GLY A 87 9.31 -24.69 11.07
N ASN A 88 8.43 -23.70 10.90
CA ASN A 88 7.29 -23.75 9.99
C ASN A 88 7.71 -23.35 8.56
N ILE A 89 8.30 -24.31 7.85
CA ILE A 89 8.86 -24.15 6.49
C ILE A 89 7.80 -23.65 5.49
N ASN A 90 6.58 -24.18 5.55
CA ASN A 90 5.50 -23.79 4.64
C ASN A 90 5.14 -22.31 4.78
N LYS A 91 5.01 -21.82 6.02
CA LYS A 91 4.67 -20.42 6.30
C LYS A 91 5.83 -19.48 5.96
N LEU A 92 7.07 -19.93 6.17
CA LEU A 92 8.28 -19.20 5.77
C LEU A 92 8.31 -18.99 4.25
N TYR A 93 8.11 -20.06 3.48
CA TYR A 93 8.08 -20.01 2.02
C TYR A 93 7.01 -19.06 1.49
N GLU A 94 5.77 -19.15 1.96
CA GLU A 94 4.69 -18.26 1.53
C GLU A 94 4.95 -16.79 1.88
N THR A 95 5.55 -16.51 3.03
CA THR A 95 5.87 -15.14 3.45
C THR A 95 7.02 -14.57 2.61
N MET A 96 8.05 -15.37 2.32
CA MET A 96 9.13 -15.01 1.41
C MET A 96 8.65 -14.78 -0.02
N LYS A 97 7.75 -15.62 -0.52
CA LYS A 97 7.10 -15.45 -1.83
C LYS A 97 6.34 -14.13 -1.88
N LYS A 98 5.63 -13.75 -0.80
CA LYS A 98 4.93 -12.45 -0.69
C LYS A 98 5.89 -11.26 -0.62
N LEU A 99 7.03 -11.39 0.07
CA LEU A 99 8.09 -10.37 0.07
C LEU A 99 8.68 -10.17 -1.33
N ALA A 100 9.00 -11.27 -2.03
CA ALA A 100 9.51 -11.23 -3.40
C ALA A 100 8.48 -10.70 -4.40
N ALA A 101 7.19 -11.00 -4.19
CA ALA A 101 6.11 -10.56 -5.06
C ALA A 101 5.82 -9.04 -4.98
N LYS A 102 6.28 -8.32 -3.96
CA LYS A 102 5.96 -6.89 -3.78
C LYS A 102 7.14 -5.95 -3.95
N CYS A 103 7.32 -5.55 -5.21
CA CYS A 103 7.22 -4.14 -5.67
C CYS A 103 6.60 -4.04 -7.09
N SER A 104 5.69 -4.95 -7.45
CA SER A 104 5.12 -5.02 -8.80
C SER A 104 3.86 -4.15 -8.92
N LYS A 105 4.11 -2.89 -9.28
CA LYS A 105 3.22 -1.83 -9.81
C LYS A 105 2.38 -1.00 -8.81
N PRO A 106 2.32 0.34 -9.05
CA PRO A 106 1.45 1.29 -8.33
C PRO A 106 -0.03 1.15 -8.70
#